data_AF-A0A4Y2E0A2-F1
#
_entry.id   AF-A0A4Y2E0A2-F1
#
_cell.length_a   1.000
_cell.length_b   1.000
_cell.length_c   1.000
_cell.angle_alpha   90.00
_cell.angle_beta   90.00
_cell.angle_gamma   90.00
#
_symmetry.space_group_name_H-M   'P 1'
#
loop_
_entity.id
_entity.type
_entity.pdbx_description
1 polymer ?
#
loop_
_entity_poly.entity_id
_entity_poly.type
_entity_poly.pdbx_seq_one_letter_code
_entity_poly.pdbx_strand_id
1 'polypeptide(L)' 'MQDRAPPHFHHEVRQYLNDASPGRWIGRGEQHDLVHFKWPPNSPDLTSCDFYLWGYIKDCRCISPMPATFQNL' A
#
# COMPACT_ATOMS: atom_id res chain seq x y z
N MET A 1 -3.43 1.77 3.02
CA MET A 1 -2.10 2.40 3.12
C MET A 1 -1.43 2.22 1.77
N GLN A 2 -1.03 3.30 1.10
CA GLN A 2 -0.28 3.23 -0.15
C GLN A 2 1.16 3.68 0.09
N ASP A 3 2.10 2.93 -0.45
CA ASP A 3 3.48 3.32 -0.54
C ASP A 3 3.61 4.48 -1.53
N ARG A 4 4.60 5.34 -1.32
CA ARG A 4 4.70 6.64 -1.99
C ARG A 4 5.17 6.52 -3.45
N ALA A 5 4.87 5.42 -4.13
CA ALA A 5 5.28 5.16 -5.49
C ALA A 5 4.63 6.18 -6.45
N PRO A 6 5.33 6.60 -7.52
CA PRO A 6 4.83 7.60 -8.46
C PRO A 6 3.40 7.33 -9.01
N PRO A 7 3.02 6.07 -9.35
CA PRO A 7 1.66 5.78 -9.80
C PRO A 7 0.58 6.05 -8.75
N HIS A 8 0.92 5.86 -7.46
CA HIS A 8 -0.01 6.04 -6.34
C HIS A 8 -0.17 7.50 -5.92
N PHE A 9 0.66 8.40 -6.44
CA PHE A 9 0.55 9.84 -6.21
C PHE A 9 -0.07 10.60 -7.40
N HIS A 10 -0.51 9.89 -8.44
CA HIS A 10 -1.17 10.48 -9.59
C HIS A 10 -2.45 11.24 -9.18
N HIS A 11 -2.75 12.35 -9.86
CA HIS A 11 -3.88 13.21 -9.51
C HIS A 11 -5.21 12.44 -9.55
N GLU A 12 -5.47 11.65 -10.58
CA GLU A 12 -6.73 10.91 -10.72
C GLU A 12 -6.94 9.93 -9.57
N VAL A 13 -5.86 9.28 -9.11
CA VAL A 13 -5.90 8.37 -7.97
C VAL A 13 -6.27 9.12 -6.69
N ARG A 14 -5.70 10.30 -6.47
CA ARG A 14 -6.01 11.15 -5.31
C ARG A 14 -7.43 11.66 -5.34
N GLN A 15 -7.92 12.07 -6.52
CA GLN A 15 -9.29 12.54 -6.69
C GLN A 15 -10.29 11.42 -6.41
N TYR A 16 -10.05 10.22 -6.94
CA TYR A 16 -10.86 9.04 -6.62
C TYR A 16 -10.87 8.73 -5.12
N LEU A 17 -9.73 8.84 -4.43
CA LEU A 17 -9.65 8.59 -2.99
C LEU A 17 -10.36 9.67 -2.16
N ASN A 18 -10.30 10.93 -2.60
CA ASN A 18 -11.07 12.02 -2.00
C ASN A 18 -12.58 11.77 -2.13
N ASP A 19 -13.04 11.21 -3.24
CA ASP A 19 -14.47 10.92 -3.48
C ASP A 19 -14.94 9.65 -2.76
N ALA A 20 -14.18 8.55 -2.87
CA ALA A 20 -14.55 7.25 -2.30
C ALA A 20 -14.36 7.18 -0.77
N SER A 21 -13.40 7.95 -0.24
CA SER A 21 -12.97 7.84 1.15
C SER A 21 -12.58 9.20 1.78
N PRO A 22 -13.45 10.22 1.71
CA PRO A 22 -13.15 11.56 2.17
C PRO A 22 -12.76 11.57 3.65
N GLY A 23 -11.61 12.15 3.98
CA GLY A 23 -11.12 12.27 5.35
C GLY A 23 -10.73 10.94 6.01
N ARG A 24 -10.70 9.83 5.25
CA ARG A 24 -10.43 8.48 5.76
C ARG A 24 -9.23 7.82 5.10
N TRP A 25 -8.85 8.25 3.90
CA TRP A 25 -7.66 7.72 3.25
C TRP A 25 -6.38 8.33 3.82
N ILE A 26 -5.31 7.54 3.73
CA ILE A 26 -4.01 7.83 4.33
C ILE A 26 -2.97 7.76 3.22
N GLY A 27 -2.17 8.81 3.08
CA GLY A 27 -1.17 8.94 2.04
C GLY A 27 -0.38 10.23 2.18
N ARG A 28 0.38 10.60 1.15
CA ARG A 28 1.16 11.85 1.17
C ARG A 28 0.25 13.07 1.32
N GLY A 29 -0.80 13.14 0.51
CA GLY A 29 -1.73 14.27 0.42
C GLY A 29 -1.07 15.59 0.01
N GLU A 30 -1.80 16.42 -0.73
CA GLU A 30 -1.49 17.83 -0.92
C GLU A 30 -2.48 18.71 -0.13
N GLN A 31 -2.30 20.02 -0.20
CA GLN A 31 -3.06 20.99 0.57
C GLN A 31 -4.58 20.94 0.30
N HIS A 32 -4.99 20.39 -0.85
CA HIS A 32 -6.39 20.26 -1.28
C HIS A 32 -6.96 18.85 -1.09
N ASP A 33 -6.13 17.87 -0.69
CA ASP A 33 -6.56 16.50 -0.51
C ASP A 33 -7.21 16.30 0.87
N LEU A 34 -8.30 15.54 0.91
CA LEU A 34 -9.04 15.22 2.13
C LEU A 34 -8.40 14.04 2.87
N VAL A 35 -7.11 14.16 3.18
CA VAL A 35 -6.34 13.10 3.85
C VAL A 35 -6.61 13.09 5.36
N HIS A 36 -6.78 11.90 5.94
CA HIS A 36 -6.95 11.73 7.38
C HIS A 36 -5.66 12.03 8.16
N PHE A 37 -4.54 11.46 7.70
CA PHE A 37 -3.23 11.62 8.29
C PHE A 37 -2.15 11.62 7.21
N LYS A 38 -1.23 12.61 7.25
CA LYS A 38 -0.13 12.69 6.28
C LYS A 38 0.93 11.66 6.61
N TRP A 39 1.23 10.79 5.65
CA TRP A 39 2.19 9.72 5.85
C TRP A 39 3.64 10.22 5.71
N PRO A 40 4.54 9.91 6.67
CA PRO A 40 5.95 10.23 6.53
C PRO A 40 6.59 9.51 5.33
N PRO A 41 7.70 10.03 4.78
CA PRO A 41 8.45 9.35 3.72
C PRO A 41 9.09 8.06 4.23
N ASN A 42 9.06 7.00 3.42
CA ASN A 42 9.81 5.76 3.64
C ASN A 42 9.45 5.00 4.94
N SER A 43 8.17 4.79 5.19
CA SER A 43 7.70 3.99 6.34
C SER A 43 7.05 2.67 5.91
N PRO A 44 7.84 1.68 5.41
CA PRO A 44 7.34 0.34 5.09
C PRO A 44 6.85 -0.40 6.34
N ASP A 45 7.37 -0.05 7.51
CA ASP A 45 6.93 -0.53 8.83
C ASP A 45 5.48 -0.17 9.17
N LEU A 46 4.91 0.85 8.51
CA LEU A 46 3.56 1.32 8.79
C LEU A 46 2.50 0.83 7.79
N THR A 47 2.88 0.12 6.72
CA THR A 47 1.87 -0.52 5.85
C THR A 47 1.63 -1.96 6.30
N SER A 48 0.37 -2.33 6.52
CA SER A 48 0.01 -3.71 6.89
C SER A 48 0.44 -4.72 5.83
N CYS A 49 0.52 -4.29 4.56
CA CYS A 49 1.01 -5.13 3.48
C CYS A 49 2.50 -5.45 3.65
N ASP A 50 3.33 -4.44 3.92
CA ASP A 50 4.78 -4.61 4.01
C ASP A 50 5.21 -5.25 5.34
N PHE A 51 4.57 -4.87 6.46
CA PHE A 51 4.91 -5.42 7.78
C PHE A 51 4.35 -6.83 8.00
N TYR A 52 3.06 -7.04 7.73
CA TYR A 52 2.38 -8.29 8.08
C TYR A 52 2.27 -9.24 6.89
N LEU A 53 1.61 -8.82 5.81
CA LEU A 53 1.33 -9.73 4.69
C LEU A 53 2.62 -10.23 4.03
N TRP A 54 3.58 -9.34 3.77
CA TRP A 54 4.84 -9.73 3.14
C TRP A 54 5.73 -10.55 4.07
N GLY A 55 5.70 -10.29 5.39
CA GLY A 55 6.31 -11.15 6.39
C GLY A 55 5.74 -12.56 6.34
N TYR A 56 4.42 -12.67 6.42
CA TYR A 56 3.69 -13.93 6.36
C TYR A 56 3.94 -14.71 5.06
N ILE A 57 3.88 -14.05 3.90
CA ILE A 57 4.13 -14.69 2.60
C ILE A 57 5.56 -15.23 2.52
N LYS A 58 6.55 -14.48 3.01
CA LYS A 58 7.95 -14.95 3.05
C LYS A 58 8.08 -16.17 3.95
N ASP A 59 7.44 -16.18 5.11
CA ASP A 59 7.46 -17.32 6.02
C ASP A 59 6.80 -18.54 5.38
N CYS A 60 5.60 -18.40 4.80
CA CYS A 60 4.94 -19.47 4.07
C CYS A 60 5.77 -20.02 2.90
N ARG A 61 6.46 -19.14 2.16
CA ARG A 61 7.34 -19.54 1.05
C ARG A 61 8.61 -20.23 1.53
N CYS A 62 9.14 -19.91 2.71
CA CYS A 62 10.23 -20.67 3.32
C CYS A 62 9.81 -22.09 3.74
N ILE A 63 8.51 -22.31 3.99
CA ILE A 63 7.97 -23.59 4.45
C ILE A 63 7.49 -24.46 3.27
N SER A 64 7.13 -23.85 2.13
CA SER A 64 6.58 -24.53 0.94
C SER A 64 7.63 -24.70 -0.18
N PRO A 65 7.71 -25.86 -0.86
CA PRO A 65 8.58 -26.01 -2.03
C PRO A 65 8.15 -25.03 -3.14
N MET A 66 9.14 -24.44 -3.81
CA MET A 66 8.91 -23.45 -4.85
C MET A 66 8.06 -24.06 -5.98
N PRO A 67 6.93 -23.45 -6.38
CA PRO A 67 6.05 -24.03 -7.38
C PRO A 67 6.75 -24.09 -8.75
N ALA A 68 6.65 -25.23 -9.42
CA ALA A 68 7.34 -25.48 -10.69
C ALA A 68 6.73 -24.73 -11.89
N THR A 69 5.51 -24.23 -11.76
CA THR A 69 4.78 -23.53 -12.83
C THR A 69 3.89 -22.43 -12.27
N PHE A 70 3.59 -21.42 -13.10
CA PHE A 70 2.71 -20.29 -12.74
C PHE A 70 1.29 -20.69 -12.32
N GLN A 71 0.81 -21.86 -12.75
CA GLN A 71 -0.50 -22.37 -12.34
C GLN A 71 -0.54 -22.83 -10.87
N ASN A 72 0.62 -23.00 -10.24
CA ASN A 72 0.77 -23.41 -8.84
C ASN A 72 1.28 -22.28 -7.93
N LEU A 73 1.30 -21.03 -8.43
CA LEU A 73 1.43 -19.82 -7.62
C LEU A 73 0.06 -19.43 -7.08
#